data_AF-A0A0D5NDV7-F1
#
_entry.id   AF-A0A0D5NDV7-F1
#
_cell.length_a   1.000
_cell.length_b   1.000
_cell.length_c   1.000
_cell.angle_alpha   90.00
_cell.angle_beta   90.00
_cell.angle_gamma   90.00
#
_symmetry.space_group_name_H-M   'P 1'
#
loop_
_entity.id
_entity.type
_entity.pdbx_description
1 polymer ?
#
loop_
_entity_poly.entity_id
_entity_poly.type
_entity_poly.pdbx_seq_one_letter_code
_entity_poly.pdbx_strand_id
1 'polypeptide(L)' 'MNSTDKVKVLSDLFHLINFYYEGRDQPSEVNIFESLKNYCEILDVDYDEFRKEFGIKMWDELR' A
#
# COMPACT_ATOMS: atom_id res chain seq x y z
N MET A 1 3.94 18.43 6.75
CA MET A 1 4.48 17.25 7.46
C MET A 1 5.99 17.37 7.55
N ASN A 2 6.62 17.09 8.70
CA ASN A 2 8.08 17.18 8.84
C ASN A 2 8.77 15.89 8.33
N SER A 3 10.10 15.89 8.26
CA SER A 3 10.85 14.73 7.75
C SER A 3 10.66 13.47 8.61
N THR A 4 10.53 13.61 9.93
CA THR A 4 10.34 12.47 10.84
C THR A 4 8.98 11.82 10.64
N ASP A 5 7.94 12.62 10.41
CA ASP A 5 6.59 12.13 10.14
C ASP A 5 6.53 11.41 8.78
N LYS A 6 7.28 11.88 7.77
CA LYS A 6 7.41 11.18 6.47
C LYS A 6 8.05 9.80 6.61
N VAL A 7 9.06 9.67 7.48
CA VAL A 7 9.70 8.37 7.75
C VAL A 7 8.72 7.39 8.40
N LYS A 8 7.85 7.87 9.30
CA LYS A 8 6.80 7.02 9.89
C LYS A 8 5.80 6.53 8.85
N VAL A 9 5.31 7.44 8.01
CA VAL A 9 4.37 7.07 6.93
C VAL A 9 5.00 6.09 5.95
N LEU A 10 6.29 6.26 5.62
CA LEU A 10 7.02 5.29 4.80
C LEU A 10 7.12 3.92 5.49
N SER A 11 7.37 3.89 6.80
CA SER A 11 7.38 2.63 7.57
C SER A 11 6.03 1.94 7.55
N ASP A 12 4.94 2.68 7.75
CA ASP A 12 3.57 2.14 7.73
C ASP A 12 3.19 1.62 6.35
N LEU A 13 3.55 2.35 5.29
CA LEU A 13 3.39 1.92 3.90
C LEU A 13 4.15 0.60 3.64
N PHE A 14 5.40 0.50 4.11
CA PHE A 14 6.20 -0.71 3.97
C PHE A 14 5.57 -1.91 4.71
N HIS A 15 5.02 -1.70 5.91
CA HIS A 15 4.30 -2.75 6.62
C HIS A 15 3.06 -3.24 5.87
N LEU A 16 2.29 -2.32 5.25
CA LEU A 16 1.13 -2.71 4.44
C LEU A 16 1.51 -3.49 3.18
N ILE A 17 2.62 -3.12 2.52
CA ILE A 17 3.13 -3.88 1.37
C ILE A 17 3.47 -5.30 1.81
N ASN A 18 4.18 -5.47 2.93
CA ASN A 18 4.50 -6.81 3.43
C ASN A 18 3.24 -7.60 3.78
N PHE A 19 2.28 -6.97 4.46
CA PHE A 19 1.00 -7.60 4.78
C PHE A 19 0.24 -8.06 3.53
N TYR A 20 0.22 -7.24 2.47
CA TYR A 20 -0.35 -7.63 1.18
C TYR A 20 0.31 -8.91 0.65
N TYR A 21 1.63 -8.98 0.66
CA TYR A 21 2.37 -10.13 0.12
C TYR A 21 2.23 -11.39 0.97
N GLU A 22 2.19 -11.27 2.29
CA GLU A 22 1.94 -12.38 3.21
C GLU A 22 0.53 -12.95 3.04
N GLY A 23 -0.46 -12.09 2.81
CA GLY A 23 -1.86 -12.45 2.63
C GLY A 23 -2.29 -12.64 1.18
N ARG A 24 -1.44 -12.42 0.17
CA ARG A 24 -1.88 -12.35 -1.24
C ARG A 24 -2.60 -13.62 -1.71
N ASP A 25 -2.16 -14.77 -1.20
CA ASP A 25 -2.69 -16.08 -1.58
C ASP A 25 -3.88 -16.52 -0.68
N GLN A 26 -4.29 -15.68 0.29
CA GLN A 26 -5.43 -15.91 1.17
C GLN A 26 -6.38 -14.70 1.14
N PRO A 27 -7.65 -14.86 0.74
CA PRO A 27 -8.59 -13.75 0.74
C PRO A 27 -8.74 -13.19 2.17
N SER A 28 -8.22 -12.00 2.40
CA SER A 28 -8.37 -11.23 3.62
C SER A 28 -9.56 -10.29 3.47
N GLU A 29 -10.42 -10.19 4.48
CA GLU A 29 -11.49 -9.19 4.53
C GLU A 29 -10.95 -7.77 4.77
N VAL A 30 -9.65 -7.62 5.06
CA VAL A 30 -9.02 -6.33 5.30
C VAL A 30 -8.77 -5.63 3.97
N ASN A 31 -9.51 -4.54 3.72
CA ASN A 31 -9.26 -3.65 2.60
C ASN A 31 -8.08 -2.72 2.93
N ILE A 32 -6.87 -3.12 2.55
CA ILE A 32 -5.65 -2.33 2.73
C ILE A 32 -5.44 -1.24 1.67
N PHE A 33 -6.21 -1.27 0.57
CA PHE A 33 -5.96 -0.41 -0.60
C PHE A 33 -6.25 1.06 -0.31
N GLU A 34 -7.24 1.36 0.53
CA GLU A 34 -7.49 2.73 0.98
C GLU A 34 -6.31 3.29 1.78
N SER A 35 -5.72 2.47 2.66
CA SER A 35 -4.56 2.85 3.45
C SER A 35 -3.31 3.03 2.58
N LEU A 36 -3.08 2.14 1.62
CA LEU A 36 -1.98 2.29 0.63
C LEU A 36 -2.13 3.61 -0.14
N LYS A 37 -3.35 3.90 -0.64
CA LYS A 37 -3.63 5.14 -1.37
C LYS A 37 -3.40 6.38 -0.51
N ASN A 38 -3.90 6.38 0.73
CA ASN A 38 -3.72 7.50 1.66
C ASN A 38 -2.23 7.76 1.95
N TYR A 39 -1.44 6.71 2.20
CA TYR A 39 0.00 6.88 2.41
C TYR A 39 0.74 7.36 1.16
N CYS A 40 0.36 6.90 -0.03
CA CYS A 40 0.88 7.44 -1.28
C CYS A 40 0.56 8.94 -1.44
N GLU A 41 -0.67 9.36 -1.16
CA GLU A 41 -1.07 10.79 -1.19
C GLU A 41 -0.27 11.63 -0.18
N ILE A 42 -0.07 11.13 1.04
CA ILE A 42 0.71 11.82 2.07
C ILE A 42 2.20 11.97 1.67
N LEU A 43 2.73 10.98 0.96
CA LEU A 43 4.11 10.97 0.48
C LEU A 43 4.31 11.68 -0.86
N ASP A 44 3.23 12.16 -1.49
CA ASP A 44 3.24 12.74 -2.84
C ASP A 44 3.75 11.75 -3.90
N VAL A 45 3.26 10.50 -3.81
CA VAL A 45 3.56 9.39 -4.70
C VAL A 45 2.31 9.05 -5.52
N ASP A 46 2.47 8.89 -6.83
CA ASP A 46 1.39 8.43 -7.69
C ASP A 46 0.98 7.00 -7.33
N TYR A 47 -0.28 6.82 -6.91
CA TYR A 47 -0.78 5.55 -6.42
C TYR A 47 -0.85 4.47 -7.52
N ASP A 48 -1.18 4.85 -8.76
CA ASP A 48 -1.34 3.89 -9.85
C ASP A 48 0.02 3.39 -10.34
N GLU A 49 0.99 4.29 -10.51
CA GLU A 49 2.37 3.89 -10.83
C GLU A 49 3.00 3.10 -9.67
N PHE A 50 2.74 3.48 -8.42
CA PHE A 50 3.15 2.71 -7.25
C PHE A 50 2.61 1.27 -7.30
N ARG A 51 1.31 1.07 -7.51
CA ARG A 51 0.73 -0.28 -7.60
C ARG A 51 1.39 -1.11 -8.71
N LYS A 52 1.62 -0.49 -9.86
CA LYS A 52 2.24 -1.13 -11.03
C LYS A 52 3.68 -1.57 -10.73
N GLU A 53 4.51 -0.67 -10.21
CA GLU A 53 5.91 -0.95 -9.87
C GLU A 53 6.04 -2.03 -8.78
N PHE A 54 5.13 -2.01 -7.81
CA PHE A 54 5.09 -2.99 -6.73
C PHE A 54 4.23 -4.22 -7.03
N GLY A 55 3.69 -4.40 -8.23
CA GLY A 55 2.88 -5.58 -8.60
C GLY A 55 1.65 -5.82 -7.71
N ILE A 56 1.10 -4.76 -7.11
CA ILE A 56 -0.06 -4.81 -6.22
C ILE A 56 -1.33 -4.81 -7.08
N LYS A 57 -2.06 -5.92 -7.04
CA LYS A 57 -3.33 -6.10 -7.72
C LYS A 57 -4.46 -5.98 -6.73
N MET A 58 -5.55 -5.34 -7.13
CA MET A 58 -6.75 -5.35 -6.30
C MET A 58 -7.36 -6.76 -6.27
N TRP A 59 -8.13 -7.06 -5.22
CA TRP A 59 -8.71 -8.41 -5.06
C TRP A 59 -9.63 -8.81 -6.21
N ASP A 60 -10.30 -7.84 -6.84
CA ASP A 60 -11.14 -8.00 -8.02
C ASP A 60 -10.35 -8.20 -9.32
N GLU A 61 -9.10 -7.72 -9.38
CA GLU A 61 -8.17 -7.92 -10.51
C GLU A 61 -7.49 -9.31 -10.49
N LEU A 62 -7.69 -10.09 -9.42
CA LEU A 62 -7.15 -11.45 -9.25
C LEU A 62 -8.14 -12.56 -9.66
N ARG A 63 -9.36 -12.21 -10.07
CA ARG A 63 -10.41 -13.13 -10.52
C ARG A 63 -10.45 -13.32 -12.02
#